data_AF-A0A438HYW3-F1
#
_entry.id   AF-A0A438HYW3-F1
#
_cell.length_a   1.000
_cell.length_b   1.000
_cell.length_c   1.000
_cell.angle_alpha   90.00
_cell.angle_beta   90.00
_cell.angle_gamma   90.00
#
_symmetry.space_group_name_H-M   'P 1'
#
loop_
_entity.id
_entity.type
_entity.pdbx_description
1 polymer ?
#
loop_
_entity_poly.entity_id
_entity_poly.type
_entity_poly.pdbx_seq_one_letter_code
_entity_poly.pdbx_strand_id
1 'polypeptide(L)'
;MLLNFGWHRILEFQELSNDDYFSKNNEFAAWLKEKRKIYFADLSTESARELFTEFVKDWNKQKLESKYYEGIVTGPRTSHKWNIKQ
;
A
#
# COMPACT_ATOMS: atom_id res chain seq x y z
N MET A 1 3.36 -13.71 43.42
CA MET A 1 3.51 -12.43 42.69
C MET A 1 4.61 -12.66 41.66
N LEU A 2 4.27 -12.94 40.40
CA LEU A 2 5.25 -13.09 39.32
C LEU A 2 4.97 -11.99 38.29
N LEU A 3 5.95 -11.10 38.15
CA LEU A 3 5.87 -9.93 37.29
C LEU A 3 6.00 -10.36 35.83
N ASN A 4 4.95 -10.07 35.05
CA ASN A 4 4.88 -10.27 33.62
C ASN A 4 5.61 -9.09 32.95
N PHE A 5 6.93 -9.21 32.76
CA PHE A 5 7.75 -8.20 32.09
C PHE A 5 8.23 -8.69 30.73
N GLY A 6 7.96 -7.87 29.72
CA GLY A 6 8.65 -7.94 28.44
C GLY A 6 7.72 -7.99 27.25
N TRP A 7 6.90 -6.95 27.07
CA TRP A 7 6.23 -6.63 25.81
C TRP A 7 7.24 -6.47 24.68
N HIS A 8 7.70 -7.58 24.10
CA HIS A 8 8.45 -7.57 22.86
C HIS A 8 7.45 -7.62 21.70
N ARG A 9 6.66 -6.54 21.54
CA ARG A 9 6.14 -6.24 20.21
C ARG A 9 7.32 -5.71 19.40
N ILE A 10 8.20 -6.62 18.99
CA ILE A 10 8.95 -6.42 17.76
C ILE A 10 7.84 -6.22 16.73
N LEU A 11 7.63 -4.98 16.29
CA LEU A 11 6.80 -4.72 15.14
C LEU A 11 7.53 -5.43 13.99
N GLU A 12 7.15 -6.67 13.71
CA GLU A 12 7.72 -7.44 12.62
C GLU A 12 7.44 -6.63 11.36
N PHE A 13 8.50 -6.04 10.82
CA PHE A 13 8.44 -5.35 9.56
C PHE A 13 8.03 -6.38 8.52
N GLN A 14 6.80 -6.27 8.03
CA GLN A 14 6.30 -7.20 7.04
C GLN A 14 6.87 -6.82 5.67
N GLU A 15 7.76 -7.66 5.17
CA GLU A 15 8.21 -7.61 3.80
C GLU A 15 7.03 -7.84 2.85
N LEU A 16 7.09 -7.15 1.71
CA LEU A 16 6.12 -7.27 0.64
C LEU A 16 6.59 -8.27 -0.40
N SER A 17 5.64 -9.00 -0.99
CA SER A 17 5.83 -9.78 -2.21
C SER A 17 4.97 -9.22 -3.36
N ASN A 18 5.20 -9.72 -4.57
CA ASN A 18 4.35 -9.43 -5.72
C ASN A 18 2.89 -9.91 -5.53
N ASP A 19 2.66 -10.88 -4.65
CA ASP A 19 1.33 -11.38 -4.28
C ASP A 19 0.47 -10.32 -3.57
N ASP A 20 1.10 -9.36 -2.89
CA ASP A 20 0.43 -8.28 -2.17
C ASP A 20 -0.08 -7.14 -3.07
N TYR A 21 0.04 -7.29 -4.40
CA TYR A 21 -0.34 -6.30 -5.41
C TYR A 21 -1.72 -5.66 -5.15
N PHE A 22 -2.73 -6.49 -4.88
CA PHE A 22 -4.09 -6.00 -4.64
C PHE A 22 -4.26 -5.40 -3.25
N SER A 23 -3.66 -6.00 -2.23
CA SER A 23 -3.76 -5.56 -0.84
C SER A 23 -3.06 -4.21 -0.60
N LYS A 24 -2.01 -3.90 -1.37
CA LYS A 24 -1.21 -2.67 -1.27
C LYS A 24 -1.41 -1.68 -2.41
N ASN A 25 -2.50 -1.83 -3.16
CA ASN A 25 -2.78 -0.96 -4.30
C ASN A 25 -2.88 0.52 -3.90
N ASN A 26 -3.37 0.82 -2.69
CA ASN A 26 -3.49 2.20 -2.19
C ASN A 26 -2.10 2.84 -2.00
N GLU A 27 -1.20 2.13 -1.31
CA GLU A 27 0.17 2.57 -1.08
C GLU A 27 0.93 2.68 -2.39
N PHE A 28 0.75 1.70 -3.28
CA PHE A 28 1.35 1.70 -4.61
C PHE A 28 0.87 2.88 -5.47
N ALA A 29 -0.44 3.16 -5.50
CA ALA A 29 -1.00 4.28 -6.26
C ALA A 29 -0.49 5.64 -5.75
N ALA A 30 -0.35 5.80 -4.44
CA ALA A 30 0.27 6.99 -3.85
C ALA A 30 1.74 7.11 -4.24
N TRP A 31 2.50 6.02 -4.17
CA TRP A 31 3.91 5.97 -4.56
C TRP A 31 4.10 6.35 -6.03
N LEU A 32 3.28 5.83 -6.94
CA LEU A 32 3.28 6.19 -8.35
C LEU A 32 3.06 7.69 -8.57
N LYS A 33 2.06 8.27 -7.91
CA LYS A 33 1.74 9.69 -8.03
C LYS A 33 2.86 10.57 -7.48
N GLU A 34 3.48 10.18 -6.38
CA GLU A 34 4.46 11.00 -5.67
C GLU A 34 5.86 10.89 -6.26
N LYS A 35 6.33 9.66 -6.50
CA LYS A 35 7.69 9.37 -7.00
C LYS A 35 7.80 9.38 -8.52
N ARG A 36 6.77 8.91 -9.22
CA ARG A 36 6.79 8.77 -10.70
C ARG A 36 5.94 9.83 -11.40
N LYS A 37 5.04 10.53 -10.70
CA LYS A 37 4.05 11.46 -11.28
C LYS A 37 3.11 10.78 -12.29
N ILE A 38 2.83 9.49 -12.08
CA ILE A 38 1.96 8.66 -12.93
C ILE A 38 0.70 8.29 -12.14
N TYR A 39 -0.46 8.24 -12.80
CA TYR A 39 -1.67 7.69 -12.21
C TYR A 39 -1.81 6.21 -12.58
N PHE A 40 -2.29 5.40 -11.63
CA PHE A 40 -2.52 3.98 -11.87
C PHE A 40 -3.47 3.71 -13.05
N ALA A 41 -4.46 4.58 -13.27
CA ALA A 41 -5.42 4.45 -14.37
C ALA A 41 -4.78 4.62 -15.77
N ASP A 42 -3.61 5.25 -15.84
CA ASP A 42 -2.87 5.45 -17.10
C ASP A 42 -1.91 4.28 -17.40
N LEU A 43 -1.74 3.33 -16.47
CA LEU A 43 -0.84 2.19 -16.63
C LEU A 43 -1.52 0.99 -17.25
N SER A 44 -0.78 0.31 -18.13
CA SER A 44 -1.12 -1.05 -18.55
C SER A 44 -0.87 -2.04 -17.40
N THR A 45 -1.54 -3.19 -17.45
CA THR A 45 -1.35 -4.25 -16.45
C THR A 45 0.12 -4.70 -16.34
N GLU A 46 0.82 -4.81 -17.49
CA GLU A 46 2.22 -5.21 -17.52
C GLU A 46 3.11 -4.18 -16.83
N SER A 47 3.01 -2.90 -17.23
CA SER A 47 3.80 -1.83 -16.64
C SER A 47 3.50 -1.64 -15.15
N ALA A 48 2.24 -1.82 -14.74
CA ALA A 48 1.88 -1.74 -13.32
C ALA A 48 2.55 -2.86 -12.50
N ARG A 49 2.66 -4.08 -13.02
CA ARG A 49 3.35 -5.20 -12.35
C ARG A 49 4.86 -4.98 -12.26
N GLU A 50 5.47 -4.45 -13.31
CA GLU A 50 6.90 -4.09 -13.30
C GLU A 50 7.19 -3.01 -12.26
N LEU A 51 6.40 -1.93 -12.26
CA LEU A 51 6.53 -0.85 -11.29
C LEU A 51 6.21 -1.31 -9.86
N PHE A 52 5.27 -2.25 -9.68
CA PHE A 52 5.01 -2.83 -8.36
C PHE A 52 6.21 -3.62 -7.84
N THR A 53 6.94 -4.29 -8.72
CA THR A 53 8.19 -4.97 -8.33
C THR A 53 9.26 -3.97 -7.86
N GLU A 54 9.33 -2.78 -8.46
CA GLU A 54 10.19 -1.71 -7.93
C GLU A 54 9.70 -1.19 -6.57
N PHE A 55 8.39 -0.99 -6.43
CA PHE A 55 7.78 -0.58 -5.16
C PHE A 55 8.06 -1.58 -4.03
N VAL A 56 7.94 -2.89 -4.27
CA VAL A 56 8.29 -3.95 -3.32
C VAL A 56 9.76 -3.84 -2.87
N LYS A 57 10.68 -3.59 -3.82
CA LYS A 57 12.11 -3.41 -3.50
C LYS A 57 12.34 -2.19 -2.61
N ASP A 58 11.69 -1.07 -2.89
CA ASP A 58 11.82 0.14 -2.07
C ASP A 58 11.15 -0.02 -0.70
N TRP A 59 10.01 -0.72 -0.65
CA TRP A 59 9.31 -1.09 0.58
C TRP A 59 10.21 -1.90 1.50
N ASN A 60 10.72 -3.04 1.02
CA ASN A 60 11.53 -3.98 1.80
C ASN A 60 12.87 -3.36 2.24
N LYS A 61 13.38 -2.39 1.49
CA LYS A 61 14.57 -1.60 1.87
C LYS A 61 14.28 -0.48 2.87
N GLN A 62 13.03 -0.32 3.30
CA GLN A 62 12.58 0.75 4.20
C GLN A 62 12.92 2.15 3.68
N LYS A 63 12.90 2.35 2.35
CA LYS A 63 13.23 3.63 1.70
C LYS A 63 12.02 4.54 1.49
N LEU A 64 10.83 4.05 1.79
CA LEU A 64 9.60 4.81 1.67
C LEU A 64 9.38 5.65 2.94
N GLU A 65 8.54 6.67 2.82
CA GLU A 65 8.14 7.46 3.99
C GLU A 65 7.27 6.64 4.95
N SER A 66 7.23 7.02 6.24
CA SER A 66 6.49 6.29 7.28
C SER A 66 5.01 6.06 6.92
N LYS A 67 4.39 7.04 6.24
CA LYS A 67 2.98 7.00 5.79
C LYS A 67 2.62 5.76 4.97
N TYR A 68 3.57 5.19 4.23
CA TYR A 68 3.31 3.99 3.42
C TYR A 68 3.15 2.75 4.32
N TYR A 69 3.87 2.69 5.44
CA TYR A 69 3.83 1.57 6.38
C TYR A 69 2.65 1.67 7.36
N GLU A 70 2.18 2.88 7.64
CA GLU A 70 1.00 3.14 8.50
C GLU A 70 -0.33 2.83 7.79
N GLY A 71 -0.31 2.69 6.46
CA GLY A 71 -1.47 2.43 5.62
C GLY A 71 -2.06 3.73 5.06
N ILE A 72 -2.25 3.77 3.74
CA ILE A 72 -2.81 4.95 3.07
C ILE A 72 -4.30 4.74 2.85
N VAL A 73 -5.10 5.44 3.65
CA VAL A 73 -6.54 5.56 3.41
C VAL A 73 -6.72 6.54 2.25
N THR A 74 -6.97 6.02 1.04
CA THR A 74 -7.36 6.87 -0.08
C THR A 74 -8.70 7.54 0.29
N GLY A 75 -8.82 8.84 -0.01
CA GLY A 75 -9.90 9.71 0.47
C GLY A 75 -11.32 9.18 0.23
N PRO A 76 -12.34 9.81 0.84
CA PRO A 76 -13.68 9.25 0.95
C PRO A 76 -14.20 8.74 -0.39
N ARG A 77 -14.41 7.41 -0.49
CA ARG A 77 -15.14 6.82 -1.61
C ARG A 77 -16.51 7.49 -1.64
N THR A 78 -16.76 8.28 -2.66
CA THR A 78 -18.06 8.93 -2.84
C THR A 78 -19.10 7.82 -2.99
N SER A 79 -20.00 7.73 -2.00
CA SER A 79 -21.14 6.81 -2.01
C SER A 79 -22.11 7.32 -3.07
N HIS A 80 -21.92 6.89 -4.33
CA HIS A 80 -22.85 7.17 -5.39
C HIS A 80 -24.11 6.34 -5.13
N LYS A 81 -25.19 6.99 -4.69
CA LYS A 81 -26.51 6.35 -4.59
C LYS A 81 -27.05 6.16 -6.01
N TRP A 82 -26.83 4.98 -6.57
CA TRP A 82 -27.50 4.58 -7.82
C TRP A 82 -28.97 4.31 -7.51
N ASN A 83 -29.87 5.17 -8.00
CA ASN A 83 -31.31 4.96 -7.90
C ASN A 83 -31.74 3.96 -8.99
N ILE A 84 -31.45 2.68 -8.77
CA ILE A 84 -31.92 1.61 -9.64
C ILE A 84 -33.40 1.41 -9.34
N LYS A 85 -34.29 1.86 -10.23
CA LYS A 85 -35.72 1.58 -10.15
C LYS A 85 -35.95 0.13 -10.55
N GLN A 86 -36.60 -0.63 -9.67
CA GLN A 86 -37.14 -1.97 -9.93
C GLN A 86 -38.29 -1.89 -10.93
#